data_AF-A0A9E3YD56-F1
#
_entry.id   AF-A0A9E3YD56-F1
#
_cell.length_a   1.000
_cell.length_b   1.000
_cell.length_c   1.000
_cell.angle_alpha   90.00
_cell.angle_beta   90.00
_cell.angle_gamma   90.00
#
_symmetry.space_group_name_H-M   'P 1'
#
loop_
_entity.id
_entity.type
_entity.pdbx_description
1 polymer ?
#
loop_
_entity_poly.entity_id
_entity_poly.type
_entity_poly.pdbx_seq_one_letter_code
_entity_poly.pdbx_strand_id
1 'polypeptide(L)'
;MGGDGGYMVICHTDDHPPLRQRVDELGVRVVWESTHEDGYRLLQLHPSDTGGSFLEIDYQPGGEDPMGPWHPAGDDWQRVFNT
;
A
#
# COMPACT_ATOMS: atom_id res chain seq x y z
N MET A 1 5.90 -26.60 -7.27
CA MET A 1 6.07 -25.98 -5.95
C MET A 1 4.67 -25.57 -5.49
N GLY A 2 4.24 -25.97 -4.28
CA GLY A 2 2.84 -25.87 -3.87
C GLY A 2 2.67 -25.96 -2.35
N GLY A 3 3.48 -25.19 -1.63
CA GLY A 3 3.35 -25.02 -0.18
C GLY A 3 2.73 -23.67 0.16
N ASP A 4 2.41 -23.47 1.44
CA ASP A 4 1.86 -22.22 1.95
C ASP A 4 2.83 -21.05 1.66
N GLY A 5 2.31 -19.99 1.05
CA GLY A 5 3.06 -18.80 0.70
C GLY A 5 2.24 -17.54 0.98
N GLY A 6 2.92 -16.44 1.28
CA GLY A 6 2.26 -15.15 1.47
C GLY A 6 1.48 -14.76 0.21
N TYR A 7 0.20 -14.43 0.37
CA TYR A 7 -0.66 -13.99 -0.73
C TYR A 7 -0.30 -12.57 -1.20
N MET A 8 -0.04 -11.68 -0.24
CA MET A 8 0.15 -10.24 -0.49
C MET A 8 1.19 -9.66 0.45
N VAL A 9 1.94 -8.69 -0.07
CA VAL A 9 2.84 -7.83 0.68
C VAL A 9 2.34 -6.40 0.53
N ILE A 10 2.11 -5.73 1.66
CA ILE A 10 1.65 -4.34 1.72
C ILE A 10 2.79 -3.51 2.29
N CYS A 11 3.19 -2.47 1.57
CA CYS A 11 4.23 -1.54 1.97
C CYS A 11 3.67 -0.12 2.08
N HIS A 12 4.18 0.67 3.01
CA HIS A 12 3.90 2.11 3.08
C HIS A 12 4.99 2.88 2.33
N THR A 13 4.62 3.95 1.62
CA THR A 13 5.55 4.91 1.00
C THR A 13 5.31 6.30 1.56
N ASP A 14 6.38 7.08 1.76
CA ASP A 14 6.29 8.47 2.22
C ASP A 14 5.86 9.43 1.10
N ASP A 15 6.03 9.03 -0.17
CA ASP A 15 5.72 9.86 -1.34
C ASP A 15 5.16 9.00 -2.49
N HIS A 16 3.87 9.17 -2.77
CA HIS A 16 3.14 8.37 -3.78
C HIS A 16 3.37 8.84 -5.23
N PRO A 17 3.31 10.14 -5.59
CA PRO A 17 3.53 10.61 -6.96
C PRO A 17 4.81 10.08 -7.66
N PRO A 18 6.03 10.20 -7.10
CA PRO A 18 7.23 9.71 -7.77
C PRO A 18 7.27 8.18 -7.86
N LEU A 19 6.69 7.49 -6.89
CA LEU A 19 6.54 6.03 -6.92
C LEU A 19 5.62 5.59 -8.05
N ARG A 20 4.47 6.25 -8.22
CA ARG A 20 3.51 5.97 -9.30
C ARG A 20 4.15 6.22 -10.67
N GLN A 21 4.90 7.31 -10.83
CA GLN A 21 5.65 7.58 -12.06
C GLN A 21 6.66 6.46 -12.35
N ARG A 22 7.41 6.02 -11.33
CA ARG A 22 8.37 4.92 -11.48
C ARG A 22 7.70 3.62 -11.93
N VAL A 23 6.50 3.32 -11.44
CA VAL A 23 5.72 2.15 -11.88
C VAL A 23 5.40 2.23 -13.38
N ASP A 24 5.01 3.41 -13.88
CA ASP A 24 4.79 3.61 -15.32
C ASP A 24 6.07 3.46 -16.13
N GLU A 25 7.18 4.05 -15.68
CA GLU A 25 8.48 3.98 -16.35
C GLU A 25 9.01 2.54 -16.46
N LEU A 26 8.72 1.70 -15.46
CA LEU A 26 9.08 0.29 -15.46
C LEU A 26 8.12 -0.58 -16.29
N GLY A 27 7.00 -0.03 -16.77
CA GLY A 27 5.99 -0.77 -17.51
C GLY A 27 5.28 -1.84 -16.68
N VAL A 28 5.24 -1.67 -15.35
CA VAL A 28 4.58 -2.61 -14.44
C VAL A 28 3.07 -2.37 -14.47
N ARG A 29 2.29 -3.43 -14.65
CA ARG A 29 0.82 -3.31 -14.72
C ARG A 29 0.25 -3.00 -13.34
N VAL A 30 -0.59 -1.97 -13.30
CA VAL A 30 -1.44 -1.66 -12.16
C VAL A 30 -2.73 -2.49 -12.26
N VAL A 31 -3.04 -3.26 -11.22
CA VAL A 31 -4.28 -4.05 -11.14
C VAL A 31 -5.41 -3.21 -10.54
N TRP A 32 -5.06 -2.35 -9.58
CA TRP A 32 -6.00 -1.49 -8.90
C TRP A 32 -5.29 -0.25 -8.34
N GLU A 33 -5.96 0.89 -8.37
CA GLU A 33 -5.50 2.16 -7.83
C GLU A 33 -6.70 2.91 -7.26
N SER A 34 -6.56 3.51 -6.08
CA SER A 34 -7.61 4.32 -5.47
C SER A 34 -7.05 5.49 -4.69
N THR A 35 -7.84 6.57 -4.60
CA THR A 35 -7.52 7.77 -3.81
C THR A 35 -8.77 8.18 -3.05
N HIS A 36 -8.62 8.43 -1.76
CA HIS A 36 -9.70 8.79 -0.86
C HIS A 36 -9.64 10.29 -0.50
N GLU A 37 -10.74 10.84 0.02
CA GLU A 37 -10.87 12.27 0.32
C GLU A 37 -9.90 12.75 1.42
N ASP A 38 -9.54 11.87 2.34
CA ASP A 38 -8.56 12.10 3.41
C ASP A 38 -7.09 12.02 2.93
N GLY A 39 -6.89 11.77 1.63
CA GLY A 39 -5.59 11.70 1.00
C GLY A 39 -4.94 10.32 1.05
N TYR A 40 -5.60 9.30 1.61
CA TYR A 40 -5.14 7.92 1.51
C TYR A 40 -5.11 7.46 0.06
N ARG A 41 -4.01 6.81 -0.33
CA ARG A 41 -3.80 6.25 -1.66
C ARG A 41 -3.34 4.82 -1.53
N LEU A 42 -3.90 3.99 -2.41
CA LEU A 42 -3.56 2.57 -2.50
C LEU A 42 -3.27 2.24 -3.96
N LEU A 43 -2.17 1.52 -4.17
CA LEU A 43 -1.68 1.09 -5.47
C LEU A 43 -1.34 -0.40 -5.44
N GLN A 44 -2.01 -1.20 -6.27
CA GLN A 44 -1.79 -2.63 -6.39
C GLN A 44 -1.17 -3.01 -7.74
N LEU A 45 -0.09 -3.79 -7.70
CA LEU A 45 0.69 -4.19 -8.87
C LEU A 45 0.45 -5.64 -9.27
N HIS A 46 0.53 -5.92 -10.58
CA HIS A 46 0.28 -7.25 -11.11
C HIS A 46 1.40 -8.23 -10.69
N PRO A 47 1.09 -9.35 -10.02
CA PRO A 47 2.09 -10.28 -9.47
C PRO A 47 3.10 -10.80 -10.51
N SER A 48 2.66 -11.02 -11.76
CA SER A 48 3.53 -11.48 -12.85
C SER A 48 4.62 -10.48 -13.24
N ASP A 49 4.47 -9.19 -12.92
CA ASP A 49 5.46 -8.16 -13.24
C ASP A 49 6.41 -7.88 -12.06
N THR A 50 6.01 -8.27 -10.83
CA THR A 50 6.82 -8.14 -9.62
C THR A 50 7.53 -9.44 -9.23
N GLY A 51 7.21 -10.56 -9.89
CA GLY A 51 7.88 -11.83 -9.73
C GLY A 51 7.54 -12.57 -8.43
N GLY A 52 6.41 -12.25 -7.79
CA GLY A 52 6.08 -12.78 -6.46
C GLY A 52 4.60 -12.69 -6.09
N SER A 53 4.35 -12.47 -4.80
CA SER A 53 3.02 -12.23 -4.24
C SER A 53 2.41 -10.93 -4.76
N PHE A 54 1.12 -10.74 -4.52
CA PHE A 54 0.45 -9.48 -4.79
C PHE A 54 1.14 -8.34 -4.03
N LEU A 55 1.52 -7.27 -4.71
CA LEU A 55 2.24 -6.15 -4.10
C LEU A 55 1.34 -4.92 -4.06
N GLU A 56 1.11 -4.41 -2.86
CA GLU A 56 0.35 -3.21 -2.59
C GLU A 56 1.26 -2.15 -1.95
N ILE A 57 1.10 -0.91 -2.39
CA ILE A 57 1.87 0.23 -1.91
C ILE A 57 0.89 1.33 -1.53
N ASP A 58 0.90 1.67 -0.26
CA ASP A 58 -0.02 2.61 0.36
C ASP A 58 0.67 3.89 0.77
N TYR A 59 -0.08 4.98 0.78
CA TYR A 59 0.34 6.27 1.29
C TYR A 59 -0.80 6.88 2.09
N GLN A 60 -0.47 7.40 3.27
CA GLN A 60 -1.40 8.16 4.11
C GLN A 60 -0.70 9.44 4.57
N PRO A 61 -1.28 10.63 4.35
CA PRO A 61 -0.77 11.85 4.98
C PRO A 61 -0.75 11.72 6.50
N GLY A 62 0.41 11.89 7.12
CA GLY A 62 0.60 11.70 8.57
C GLY A 62 0.86 10.25 9.00
N GLY A 63 0.89 9.31 8.06
CA GLY A 63 1.12 7.88 8.32
C GLY A 63 2.57 7.53 8.71
N GLU A 64 3.48 8.48 8.60
CA GLU A 64 4.85 8.37 9.11
C GLU A 64 4.92 8.34 10.65
N ASP A 65 3.91 8.88 11.33
CA ASP A 65 3.73 8.74 12.77
C ASP A 65 3.14 7.35 13.05
N PRO A 66 3.78 6.51 13.89
CA PRO A 66 3.21 5.23 14.30
C PRO A 66 1.82 5.31 14.93
N MET A 67 1.45 6.48 15.49
CA MET A 67 0.11 6.77 16.05
C MET A 67 -0.75 7.65 15.12
N GLY A 68 -0.25 7.93 13.92
CA GLY A 68 -0.91 8.73 12.91
C GLY A 68 -2.18 8.09 12.35
N PRO A 69 -2.88 8.79 11.44
CA PRO A 69 -4.02 8.22 10.75
C PRO A 69 -3.62 6.97 9.96
N TRP A 70 -4.55 6.04 9.83
CA TRP A 70 -4.43 4.89 8.94
C TRP A 70 -5.82 4.49 8.46
N HIS A 71 -6.17 4.90 7.24
CA HIS A 71 -7.51 4.72 6.67
C HIS A 71 -8.04 3.28 6.83
N PRO A 72 -7.26 2.21 6.56
CA PRO A 72 -7.76 0.84 6.68
C PRO A 72 -8.08 0.39 8.11
N ALA A 73 -7.51 1.01 9.16
CA ALA A 73 -7.84 0.66 10.55
C ALA A 73 -9.05 1.43 11.09
N GLY A 74 -9.50 2.46 10.38
CA GLY A 74 -10.60 3.35 10.79
C GLY A 74 -10.19 4.42 11.79
N ASP A 75 -11.08 5.39 12.00
CA ASP A 75 -10.79 6.66 12.70
C ASP A 75 -10.32 6.52 14.16
N ASP A 76 -10.70 5.44 14.84
CA ASP A 76 -10.53 5.26 16.29
C ASP A 76 -9.51 4.15 16.66
N TRP A 77 -8.68 3.69 15.71
CA TRP A 77 -7.84 2.51 15.88
C TRP A 77 -6.87 2.62 17.07
N GLN A 78 -6.42 3.83 17.40
CA GLN A 78 -5.51 4.08 18.52
C GLN A 78 -6.11 3.68 19.88
N ARG A 79 -7.44 3.61 20.01
CA ARG A 79 -8.12 3.23 21.26
C ARG A 79 -7.87 1.77 21.67
N VAL A 80 -7.50 0.93 20.71
CA VAL A 80 -7.21 -0.50 20.93
C VAL A 80 -5.72 -0.81 20.75
N PHE A 81 -4.87 0.22 20.65
CA PHE A 81 -3.43 0.06 20.62
C PHE A 81 -2.93 -0.49 21.96
N ASN A 82 -2.15 -1.57 21.92
CA ASN A 82 -1.55 -2.19 23.10
C ASN A 82 -0.03 -2.04 23.02
N THR A 83 0.57 -1.44 24.05
CA THR A 83 2.01 -1.18 24.18
C THR A 83 2.74 -2.26 24.94
#